data_AF-A0A127CE90-F1
#
_entry.id   AF-A0A127CE90-F1
#
_cell.length_a   1.000
_cell.length_b   1.000
_cell.length_c   1.000
_cell.angle_alpha   90.00
_cell.angle_beta   90.00
_cell.angle_gamma   90.00
#
_symmetry.space_group_name_H-M   'P 1'
#
loop_
_entity.id
_entity.type
_entity.pdbx_description
1 polymer ?
#
loop_
_entity_poly.entity_id
_entity_poly.type
_entity_poly.pdbx_seq_one_letter_code
_entity_poly.pdbx_strand_id
1 'polypeptide(L)'
;MFFLPKPESSKASGRPGIYAAESEYTILTADGGVSGTFHGVTTTLAYLVPFLDYTSNAVLLRLPAMVLPSSATHRRRTSARRPSP
;
A
#
# COMPACT_ATOMS: atom_id res chain seq x y z
N MET A 1 2.79 -29.48 -37.72
CA MET A 1 2.10 -29.20 -36.45
C MET A 1 3.01 -28.30 -35.62
N PHE A 2 2.71 -27.00 -35.55
CA PHE A 2 3.51 -26.04 -34.77
C PHE A 2 2.83 -25.81 -33.42
N PHE A 3 3.49 -26.18 -32.33
CA PHE A 3 3.05 -25.83 -30.98
C PHE A 3 3.41 -24.37 -30.72
N LEU A 4 2.42 -23.50 -30.52
CA LEU A 4 2.68 -22.15 -29.98
C LEU A 4 3.20 -22.29 -28.55
N PRO A 5 4.37 -21.73 -28.20
CA PRO A 5 4.81 -21.66 -26.82
C PRO A 5 3.79 -20.82 -26.03
N LYS A 6 3.36 -21.35 -24.88
CA LYS A 6 2.44 -20.65 -23.97
C LYS A 6 3.13 -19.37 -23.51
N PRO A 7 2.53 -18.17 -23.62
CA PRO A 7 3.20 -16.94 -23.22
C PRO A 7 3.48 -17.01 -21.71
N GLU A 8 4.75 -17.14 -21.35
CA GLU A 8 5.19 -17.07 -19.97
C GLU A 8 5.02 -15.62 -19.50
N SER A 9 4.37 -15.45 -18.36
CA SER A 9 4.04 -14.14 -17.80
C SER A 9 5.33 -13.33 -17.58
N SER A 10 5.54 -12.29 -18.39
CA SER A 10 6.73 -11.45 -18.34
C SER A 10 6.76 -10.67 -17.03
N LYS A 11 7.67 -11.04 -16.11
CA LYS A 11 7.86 -10.30 -14.85
C LYS A 11 8.68 -9.03 -15.14
N ALA A 12 8.03 -7.87 -15.06
CA ALA A 12 8.73 -6.59 -15.07
C ALA A 12 9.53 -6.42 -13.76
N SER A 13 10.83 -6.12 -13.86
CA SER A 13 11.69 -5.80 -12.71
C SER A 13 11.82 -4.27 -12.59
N GLY A 14 11.06 -3.68 -11.68
CA GLY A 14 11.14 -2.25 -11.37
C GLY A 14 12.33 -1.93 -10.45
N ARG A 15 12.90 -0.73 -10.58
CA ARG A 15 13.97 -0.26 -9.69
C ARG A 15 13.38 0.22 -8.35
N PRO A 16 13.91 -0.19 -7.19
CA PRO A 16 13.45 0.34 -5.91
C PRO A 16 13.74 1.85 -5.83
N GLY A 17 12.78 2.61 -5.32
CA GLY A 17 12.84 4.06 -5.14
C GLY A 17 12.45 4.47 -3.72
N ILE A 18 12.79 5.72 -3.36
CA ILE A 18 12.29 6.33 -2.13
C ILE A 18 10.87 6.84 -2.42
N TYR A 19 9.91 6.36 -1.65
CA TYR A 19 8.51 6.78 -1.74
C TYR A 19 8.13 7.59 -0.51
N ALA A 20 7.51 8.75 -0.72
CA ALA A 20 6.97 9.56 0.35
C ALA A 20 5.61 8.99 0.81
N ALA A 21 5.34 9.08 2.11
CA ALA A 21 4.03 8.77 2.68
C ALA A 21 2.97 9.79 2.21
N GLU A 22 1.70 9.41 2.24
CA GLU A 22 0.56 10.26 1.88
C GLU A 22 0.72 10.89 0.49
N SER A 23 1.28 10.13 -0.44
CA SER A 23 1.61 10.59 -1.78
C SER A 23 0.93 9.75 -2.85
N GLU A 24 0.79 10.35 -4.02
CA GLU A 24 0.31 9.72 -5.24
C GLU A 24 1.40 9.73 -6.30
N TYR A 25 1.57 8.60 -6.98
CA TYR A 25 2.56 8.44 -8.05
C TYR A 25 1.90 7.84 -9.29
N THR A 26 2.07 8.47 -10.44
CA THR A 26 1.62 7.88 -11.72
C THR A 26 2.59 6.78 -12.14
N ILE A 27 2.09 5.54 -12.25
CA ILE A 27 2.91 4.38 -12.64
C ILE A 27 2.74 3.99 -14.12
N LEU A 28 1.62 4.39 -14.73
CA LEU A 28 1.35 4.19 -16.15
C LEU A 28 0.49 5.36 -16.65
N THR A 29 0.87 5.94 -17.79
CA THR A 29 0.03 6.83 -18.60
C THR A 29 -0.26 6.14 -19.93
N ALA A 30 -1.49 6.23 -20.41
CA ALA A 30 -1.93 5.60 -21.65
C ALA A 30 -2.84 6.54 -22.44
N ASP A 31 -2.40 6.94 -23.64
CA ASP A 31 -3.16 7.86 -24.50
C ASP A 31 -4.44 7.21 -25.06
N GLY A 32 -4.39 5.91 -25.33
CA GLY A 32 -5.53 5.11 -25.82
C GLY A 32 -6.38 4.50 -24.70
N GLY A 33 -6.11 4.89 -23.45
CA GLY A 33 -6.76 4.37 -22.27
C GLY A 33 -6.12 3.11 -21.67
N VAL A 34 -6.46 2.84 -20.41
CA VAL A 34 -5.97 1.66 -19.68
C VAL A 34 -6.90 0.48 -19.94
N SER A 35 -6.34 -0.62 -20.42
CA SER A 35 -7.06 -1.89 -20.59
C SER A 35 -6.36 -3.00 -19.82
N GLY A 36 -7.10 -3.67 -18.93
CA GLY A 36 -6.58 -4.66 -18.00
C GLY A 36 -6.20 -4.08 -16.63
N THR A 37 -5.69 -4.94 -15.75
CA THR A 37 -5.34 -4.60 -14.37
C THR A 37 -4.04 -5.28 -13.95
N PHE A 38 -3.26 -4.62 -13.09
CA PHE A 38 -2.23 -5.30 -12.34
C PHE A 38 -2.86 -6.28 -11.34
N HIS A 39 -2.20 -7.42 -11.11
CA HIS A 39 -2.68 -8.42 -10.14
C HIS A 39 -2.73 -7.91 -8.70
N GLY A 40 -1.89 -6.93 -8.35
CA GLY A 40 -1.83 -6.36 -7.01
C GLY A 40 -0.55 -5.57 -6.80
N VAL A 41 -0.40 -5.01 -5.60
CA VAL A 41 0.81 -4.30 -5.15
C VAL A 41 1.51 -5.12 -4.09
N THR A 42 2.80 -5.40 -4.29
CA THR A 42 3.66 -5.99 -3.27
C THR A 42 4.58 -4.90 -2.74
N THR A 43 4.64 -4.75 -1.42
CA THR A 43 5.41 -3.70 -0.76
C THR A 43 6.22 -4.24 0.42
N THR A 44 7.34 -3.59 0.71
CA THR A 44 8.13 -3.76 1.95
C THR A 44 8.09 -2.50 2.81
N LEU A 45 7.29 -1.49 2.44
CA LEU A 45 7.16 -0.22 3.15
C LEU A 45 6.34 -0.41 4.44
N ALA A 46 6.92 -0.07 5.59
CA ALA A 46 6.22 -0.11 6.86
C ALA A 46 5.21 1.04 6.99
N TYR A 47 4.07 0.78 7.64
CA TYR A 47 3.03 1.76 7.95
C TYR A 47 2.33 2.43 6.76
N LEU A 48 2.49 1.89 5.55
CA LEU A 48 1.76 2.33 4.36
C LEU A 48 0.83 1.21 3.89
N VAL A 49 -0.33 1.59 3.37
CA VAL A 49 -1.32 0.65 2.82
C VAL A 49 -1.51 0.94 1.32
N PRO A 50 -0.56 0.53 0.47
CA PRO A 50 -0.55 0.93 -0.92
C PRO A 50 -1.70 0.28 -1.71
N PHE A 51 -2.28 1.04 -2.63
CA PHE A 51 -3.27 0.53 -3.58
C PHE A 51 -3.14 1.22 -4.93
N LEU A 52 -3.74 0.61 -5.96
CA LEU A 52 -3.80 1.17 -7.31
C LEU A 52 -5.16 1.77 -7.56
N ASP A 53 -5.16 3.02 -8.03
CA ASP A 53 -6.34 3.70 -8.55
C ASP A 53 -6.27 3.73 -10.08
N TYR A 54 -7.39 3.44 -10.73
CA TYR A 54 -7.47 3.34 -12.19
C TYR A 54 -8.38 4.42 -12.73
N THR A 55 -7.82 5.27 -13.58
CA THR A 55 -8.58 6.24 -14.36
C THR A 55 -8.72 5.74 -15.79
N SER A 56 -9.39 6.50 -16.67
CA SER A 56 -9.49 6.14 -18.09
C SER A 56 -8.11 6.03 -18.75
N ASN A 57 -7.14 6.86 -18.36
CA ASN A 57 -5.87 7.04 -19.10
C ASN A 57 -4.63 6.91 -18.21
N ALA A 58 -4.78 6.52 -16.95
CA ALA A 58 -3.66 6.39 -16.04
C ALA A 58 -3.93 5.36 -14.94
N VAL A 59 -2.84 4.76 -14.46
CA VAL A 59 -2.82 3.98 -13.23
C VAL A 59 -1.97 4.73 -12.21
N LEU A 60 -2.55 4.95 -11.04
CA LEU A 60 -1.97 5.73 -9.95
C LEU A 60 -1.68 4.79 -8.78
N LEU A 61 -0.47 4.88 -8.22
CA LEU A 61 -0.12 4.26 -6.95
C LEU A 61 -0.38 5.28 -5.83
N ARG A 62 -1.28 4.93 -4.90
CA ARG A 62 -1.54 5.73 -3.69
C ARG A 62 -0.92 5.07 -2.47
N LEU A 63 -0.34 5.90 -1.61
CA LEU A 63 0.41 5.48 -0.42
C LEU A 63 -0.16 6.11 0.87
N PRO A 64 -1.42 5.84 1.25
CA PRO A 64 -1.96 6.31 2.51
C PRO A 64 -1.19 5.71 3.69
N ALA A 65 -1.05 6.47 4.76
CA ALA A 65 -0.55 5.94 6.02
C ALA A 65 -1.59 5.00 6.66
N MET A 66 -1.08 3.98 7.32
CA MET A 66 -1.86 3.12 8.19
C MET A 66 -2.41 3.95 9.35
N VAL A 67 -3.72 3.86 9.59
CA VAL A 67 -4.33 4.42 10.79
C VAL A 67 -4.20 3.41 11.93
N LEU A 68 -3.25 3.66 12.83
CA LEU A 68 -3.09 2.85 14.04
C LEU A 68 -4.06 3.35 15.12
N PRO A 69 -4.86 2.46 15.75
CA PRO A 69 -5.69 2.86 16.87
C PRO A 69 -4.82 3.33 18.04
N SER A 70 -5.11 4.50 18.58
CA SER A 70 -4.45 5.03 19.77
C SER A 70 -4.90 4.24 21.01
N SER A 71 -4.09 3.31 21.49
CA SER A 71 -4.32 2.58 22.75
C SER A 71 -3.96 3.43 23.97
N ALA A 72 -4.66 4.54 24.16
CA ALA A 72 -4.47 5.43 25.31
C ALA A 72 -5.41 5.05 26.47
N THR A 73 -5.17 3.91 27.12
CA THR A 73 -5.79 3.63 28.43
C THR A 73 -4.79 2.94 29.35
N HIS A 74 -3.90 3.72 29.98
CA HIS A 74 -3.34 3.30 31.25
C HIS A 74 -2.85 4.47 32.11
N ARG A 75 -3.75 5.09 32.90
CA ARG A 75 -3.35 5.71 34.18
C ARG A 75 -4.52 5.93 35.15
N ARG A 76 -4.87 4.90 35.91
CA ARG A 76 -5.46 5.10 37.25
C ARG A 76 -4.47 4.62 38.30
N ARG A 77 -3.53 5.50 38.66
CA ARG A 77 -2.84 5.41 39.95
C ARG A 77 -3.52 6.43 40.86
N THR A 78 -4.52 6.00 41.62
CA THR A 78 -4.91 6.72 42.83
C THR A 78 -4.67 5.78 44.01
N SER A 79 -3.79 6.28 44.86
CA SER A 79 -3.12 5.64 45.98
C SER A 79 -4.07 5.03 47.00
N ALA A 80 -3.70 3.84 47.47
CA ALA A 80 -4.27 3.20 48.65
C ALA A 80 -4.24 4.15 49.86
N ARG A 81 -5.41 4.49 50.41
CA ARG A 81 -5.53 5.01 51.77
C ARG A 81 -5.90 3.85 52.69
N ARG A 82 -4.90 3.12 53.18
CA ARG A 82 -5.05 2.14 54.26
C ARG A 82 -5.27 2.91 55.57
N PRO A 83 -6.43 2.81 56.25
CA PRO A 83 -6.56 3.32 57.60
C PRO A 83 -6.02 2.27 58.59
N SER A 84 -5.18 2.72 59.52
CA SER A 84 -4.80 2.05 60.77
C SER A 84 -4.55 3.15 61.80
N PRO A 85 -4.76 2.94 63.12
CA PRO A 85 -5.16 1.72 63.83
C PRO A 85 -6.65 1.65 64.20
#